data_AF-A0A932ZR17-F1
#
_entry.id   AF-A0A932ZR17-F1
#
_cell.length_a   1.000
_cell.length_b   1.000
_cell.length_c   1.000
_cell.angle_alpha   90.00
_cell.angle_beta   90.00
_cell.angle_gamma   90.00
#
_symmetry.space_group_name_H-M   'P 1'
#
loop_
_entity.id
_entity.type
_entity.pdbx_description
1 polymer ?
#
loop_
_entity_poly.entity_id
_entity_poly.type
_entity_poly.pdbx_seq_one_letter_code
_entity_poly.pdbx_strand_id
1 'polypeptide(L)'
;MPRFQIGQTVVVARPPFLHQGIFVKRGARVVVKGIIEETDAARYRVEYLDFEMQPHLVEMAERDLEPCATQEPIPKPLVVPRTVRFPRTEGPVSGARPPNTGPSSLGRDSLAPRDDI
;
A
#
# COMPACT_ATOMS: atom_id res chain seq x y z
N MET A 1 -17.35 -21.83 9.81
CA MET A 1 -16.58 -20.81 10.54
C MET A 1 -15.23 -20.67 9.84
N PRO A 2 -14.77 -19.45 9.50
CA PRO A 2 -13.47 -19.25 8.88
C PRO A 2 -12.34 -19.61 9.85
N ARG A 3 -11.42 -20.49 9.44
CA ARG A 3 -10.31 -20.99 10.24
C ARG A 3 -9.18 -19.98 10.45
N PHE A 4 -9.04 -19.01 9.55
CA PHE A 4 -7.99 -17.99 9.59
C PHE A 4 -8.56 -16.57 9.58
N GLN A 5 -7.85 -15.62 10.20
CA GLN A 5 -8.26 -14.22 10.32
C GLN A 5 -7.50 -13.32 9.35
N ILE A 6 -8.12 -12.20 8.92
CA ILE A 6 -7.43 -11.18 8.13
C ILE A 6 -6.27 -10.59 8.95
N GLY A 7 -5.11 -10.43 8.33
CA GLY A 7 -3.87 -10.01 8.96
C GLY A 7 -3.07 -11.17 9.57
N GLN A 8 -3.63 -12.37 9.65
CA GLN A 8 -2.92 -13.54 10.17
C GLN A 8 -1.85 -14.00 9.16
N THR A 9 -0.67 -14.31 9.68
CA THR A 9 0.37 -15.01 8.93
C THR A 9 0.10 -16.51 8.97
N VAL A 10 -0.02 -17.12 7.78
CA VAL A 10 -0.23 -18.55 7.58
C VAL A 10 0.85 -19.10 6.66
N VAL A 11 0.93 -20.42 6.56
CA VAL A 11 1.93 -21.12 5.75
C VAL A 11 1.23 -21.94 4.68
N VAL A 12 1.81 -21.97 3.49
CA VAL A 12 1.32 -22.82 2.40
C VAL A 12 1.73 -24.27 2.68
N ALA A 13 0.75 -25.13 2.94
CA ALA A 13 0.95 -26.50 3.40
C ALA A 13 1.02 -27.53 2.27
N ARG A 14 0.22 -27.31 1.23
CA ARG A 14 0.06 -28.22 0.09
C ARG A 14 1.08 -27.95 -1.04
N PRO A 15 1.17 -28.86 -2.06
CA PRO A 15 2.16 -28.77 -3.13
C PRO A 15 2.10 -27.42 -3.85
N PRO A 16 3.20 -27.01 -4.51
CA PRO A 16 3.31 -25.68 -5.08
C PRO A 16 2.16 -25.36 -6.03
N PHE A 17 1.59 -24.19 -5.84
CA PHE A 17 0.43 -23.72 -6.58
C PHE A 17 0.88 -22.69 -7.63
N LEU A 18 0.41 -22.88 -8.86
CA LEU A 18 0.57 -21.89 -9.93
C LEU A 18 -0.74 -21.12 -10.07
N HIS A 19 -0.76 -19.88 -9.60
CA HIS A 19 -1.90 -18.99 -9.75
C HIS A 19 -1.52 -17.83 -10.67
N GLN A 20 -2.16 -17.71 -11.83
CA GLN A 20 -1.92 -16.60 -12.75
C GLN A 20 -0.41 -16.41 -13.11
N GLY A 21 0.34 -17.51 -13.21
CA GLY A 21 1.79 -17.48 -13.48
C GLY A 21 2.68 -17.29 -12.24
N ILE A 22 2.11 -17.06 -11.06
CA ILE A 22 2.85 -16.95 -9.80
C ILE A 22 2.99 -18.33 -9.17
N PHE A 23 4.24 -18.76 -8.95
CA PHE A 23 4.55 -20.02 -8.29
C PHE A 23 4.75 -19.81 -6.79
N VAL A 24 3.79 -20.26 -6.00
CA VAL A 24 3.85 -20.19 -4.54
C VAL A 24 4.45 -21.49 -4.00
N LYS A 25 5.62 -21.40 -3.35
CA LYS A 25 6.31 -22.56 -2.79
C LYS A 25 5.61 -23.08 -1.53
N ARG A 26 5.61 -24.40 -1.34
CA ARG A 26 5.28 -25.01 -0.03
C ARG A 26 6.19 -24.43 1.05
N GLY A 27 5.64 -24.13 2.22
CA GLY A 27 6.36 -23.48 3.31
C GLY A 27 6.45 -21.96 3.19
N ALA A 28 5.96 -21.37 2.10
CA ALA A 28 5.87 -19.91 1.98
C ALA A 28 4.97 -19.34 3.08
N ARG A 29 5.45 -18.29 3.73
CA ARG A 29 4.67 -17.51 4.70
C ARG A 29 3.87 -16.48 3.92
N VAL A 30 2.57 -16.47 4.12
CA VAL A 30 1.64 -15.58 3.43
C VAL A 30 0.73 -14.89 4.45
N VAL A 31 0.25 -13.69 4.13
CA VAL A 31 -0.65 -12.93 5.01
C VAL A 31 -2.05 -13.00 4.47
N VAL A 32 -3.03 -13.39 5.27
CA VAL A 32 -4.44 -13.35 4.88
C VAL A 32 -4.87 -11.88 4.72
N LYS A 33 -5.29 -11.47 3.53
CA LYS A 33 -5.83 -10.13 3.24
C LYS A 33 -7.34 -10.10 3.10
N GLY A 34 -7.96 -11.24 2.79
CA GLY A 34 -9.40 -11.36 2.64
C GLY A 34 -9.89 -12.79 2.80
N ILE A 35 -11.18 -12.92 3.12
CA ILE A 35 -11.89 -14.19 3.23
C ILE A 35 -12.97 -14.17 2.17
N ILE A 36 -13.01 -15.21 1.35
CA ILE A 36 -14.00 -15.44 0.31
C ILE A 36 -14.81 -16.65 0.78
N GLU A 37 -16.01 -16.40 1.31
CA GLU A 37 -16.92 -17.46 1.70
C GLU A 37 -17.63 -17.99 0.45
N GLU A 38 -17.28 -19.19 0.00
CA GLU A 38 -18.10 -19.96 -0.93
C GLU A 38 -18.97 -20.95 -0.13
N THR A 39 -20.13 -21.30 -0.68
CA THR A 39 -21.17 -22.14 -0.05
C THR A 39 -20.67 -23.50 0.44
N ASP A 40 -19.60 -24.05 -0.16
CA ASP A 40 -19.03 -25.37 0.14
C ASP A 40 -17.55 -25.33 0.59
N ALA A 41 -16.86 -24.19 0.47
CA ALA A 41 -15.45 -24.07 0.84
C ALA A 41 -15.05 -22.62 1.13
N ALA A 42 -14.31 -22.39 2.21
CA ALA A 42 -13.67 -21.09 2.43
C ALA A 42 -12.42 -20.98 1.54
N ARG A 43 -12.36 -19.91 0.74
CA ARG A 43 -11.15 -19.45 0.06
C ARG A 43 -10.61 -18.22 0.76
N TYR A 44 -9.30 -18.04 0.72
CA TYR A 44 -8.62 -16.91 1.34
C TYR A 44 -7.83 -16.19 0.27
N ARG A 45 -7.94 -14.86 0.28
CA ARG A 45 -7.04 -14.02 -0.49
C ARG A 45 -5.83 -13.75 0.37
N VAL A 46 -4.68 -14.27 -0.05
CA VAL A 46 -3.41 -14.16 0.69
C VAL A 46 -2.41 -13.30 -0.09
N GLU A 47 -1.60 -12.54 0.63
CA GLU A 47 -0.45 -11.82 0.10
C GLU A 47 0.80 -12.69 0.23
N TYR A 48 1.38 -13.03 -0.92
CA TYR A 48 2.64 -13.76 -1.05
C TYR A 48 3.72 -12.80 -1.54
N LEU A 49 4.90 -12.84 -0.91
CA LEU A 49 6.08 -12.12 -1.39
C LEU A 49 6.92 -13.08 -2.23
N ASP A 50 7.20 -12.71 -3.47
CA ASP A 50 8.09 -13.49 -4.33
C ASP A 50 9.57 -13.31 -3.94
N PHE A 51 10.46 -13.90 -4.75
CA PHE A 51 11.91 -13.83 -4.54
C PHE A 51 12.48 -12.41 -4.71
N GLU A 52 11.78 -11.52 -5.41
CA GLU A 52 12.14 -10.10 -5.55
C GLU A 52 11.46 -9.23 -4.48
N MET A 53 10.81 -9.85 -3.48
CA MET A 53 10.03 -9.17 -2.44
C MET A 53 8.84 -8.37 -3.00
N GLN A 54 8.32 -8.75 -4.18
CA GLN A 54 7.12 -8.13 -4.73
C GLN A 54 5.86 -8.79 -4.14
N PRO A 55 4.89 -8.01 -3.64
CA PRO A 55 3.65 -8.55 -3.10
C PRO A 55 2.69 -8.97 -4.22
N HIS A 56 2.20 -10.19 -4.13
CA HIS A 56 1.22 -10.79 -5.03
C HIS A 56 -0.01 -11.26 -4.25
N LEU A 57 -1.19 -10.92 -4.74
CA LEU A 57 -2.45 -11.41 -4.17
C LEU A 57 -2.85 -12.71 -4.84
N VAL A 58 -2.93 -13.78 -4.06
CA VAL A 58 -3.23 -15.13 -4.53
C VAL A 58 -4.46 -15.65 -3.79
N GLU A 59 -5.37 -16.30 -4.52
CA GLU A 59 -6.49 -17.00 -3.91
C GLU A 59 -6.08 -18.44 -3.59
N MET A 60 -6.30 -18.86 -2.34
CA MET A 60 -5.96 -20.19 -1.85
C MET A 60 -7.12 -20.80 -1.09
N ALA A 61 -7.35 -22.11 -1.24
CA ALA A 61 -8.37 -22.79 -0.45
C ALA A 61 -7.88 -22.99 0.99
N GLU A 62 -8.80 -23.03 1.96
CA GLU A 62 -8.46 -23.24 3.37
C GLU A 62 -7.57 -24.46 3.61
N ARG A 63 -7.85 -25.55 2.88
CA ARG A 63 -7.14 -26.84 2.98
C ARG A 63 -5.69 -26.79 2.52
N ASP A 64 -5.30 -25.73 1.80
CA ASP A 64 -3.96 -25.52 1.29
C ASP A 64 -3.11 -24.66 2.24
N LEU A 65 -3.73 -24.12 3.29
CA LEU A 65 -3.13 -23.25 4.29
C LEU A 65 -3.04 -23.96 5.65
N GLU A 66 -1.96 -23.70 6.36
CA GLU A 66 -1.74 -24.13 7.74
C GLU A 66 -1.40 -22.94 8.63
N PRO A 67 -1.78 -22.99 9.92
CA PRO A 67 -1.37 -21.97 10.86
C PRO A 67 0.16 -21.93 10.96
N CYS A 68 0.73 -20.73 10.94
CA CYS A 68 2.16 -20.57 11.16
C CYS A 68 2.48 -20.82 12.64
N ALA A 69 3.27 -21.85 12.94
CA ALA A 69 3.68 -22.20 14.31
C ALA A 69 4.51 -21.08 14.97
N THR A 70 5.25 -20.32 14.16
CA THR A 70 6.04 -19.17 14.60
C THR A 70 5.29 -17.89 14.25
N GLN A 71 4.82 -17.14 15.25
CA GLN A 71 4.21 -15.82 15.05
C GLN A 71 5.23 -14.71 14.74
N GLU A 72 6.46 -15.05 14.34
CA GLU A 72 7.42 -14.02 13.95
C GLU A 72 6.83 -13.20 12.80
N PRO A 73 6.70 -11.87 12.92
CA PRO A 73 6.16 -11.07 11.85
C PRO A 73 6.98 -11.34 10.58
N ILE A 74 6.31 -11.61 9.44
CA ILE A 74 7.00 -11.56 8.15
C ILE A 74 7.67 -10.19 8.13
N PRO A 75 8.99 -10.10 7.89
CA PRO A 75 9.67 -8.82 7.85
C PRO A 75 8.90 -7.96 6.86
N LYS A 76 8.23 -6.93 7.36
CA LYS A 76 7.49 -6.00 6.51
C LYS A 76 8.49 -5.56 5.44
N PRO A 77 8.15 -5.64 4.14
CA PRO A 77 9.00 -5.01 3.14
C PRO A 77 9.21 -3.59 3.63
N LEU A 78 10.47 -3.26 3.90
CA LEU A 78 10.86 -1.92 4.32
C LEU A 78 10.44 -1.07 3.13
N VAL A 79 9.26 -0.46 3.22
CA VAL A 79 8.82 0.55 2.26
C VAL A 79 9.77 1.70 2.50
N VAL A 80 10.94 1.65 1.87
CA VAL A 80 11.78 2.82 1.72
C VAL A 80 10.92 3.72 0.86
N PRO A 81 10.45 4.88 1.34
CA PRO A 81 9.85 5.85 0.44
C PRO A 81 10.96 6.19 -0.55
N ARG A 82 10.88 5.61 -1.76
CA ARG A 82 11.69 6.02 -2.89
C ARG A 82 11.26 7.45 -3.18
N THR A 83 11.88 8.40 -2.49
CA THR A 83 11.96 9.77 -2.96
C THR A 83 12.90 9.73 -4.16
N VAL A 84 12.41 9.19 -5.30
CA VAL A 84 13.06 9.42 -6.58
C VAL A 84 12.81 10.89 -6.87
N ARG A 85 13.69 11.76 -6.36
CA ARG A 85 13.89 13.05 -6.99
C ARG A 85 14.49 12.72 -8.35
N PHE A 86 13.63 12.66 -9.35
CA PHE A 86 14.08 12.79 -10.72
C PHE A 86 14.91 14.08 -10.77
N PRO A 87 16.18 14.06 -11.19
CA PRO A 87 16.80 15.30 -11.62
C PRO A 87 15.91 15.82 -12.74
N ARG A 88 15.24 16.95 -12.51
CA ARG A 88 14.59 17.68 -13.60
C ARG A 88 15.71 17.92 -14.60
N THR A 89 15.62 17.28 -15.76
CA THR A 89 16.38 17.68 -16.92
C THR A 89 16.09 19.16 -17.08
N GLU A 90 17.08 20.01 -16.82
CA GLU A 90 17.01 21.42 -17.13
C GLU A 90 16.87 21.52 -18.65
N GLY A 91 15.62 21.49 -19.13
CA GLY A 91 15.30 21.99 -20.45
C GLY A 91 15.70 23.47 -20.49
N PRO A 92 16.21 23.97 -21.62
CA PRO A 92 16.59 25.36 -21.73
C PRO A 92 15.40 26.25 -21.37
N VAL A 93 15.57 27.07 -20.34
CA VAL A 93 14.59 28.06 -19.89
C VAL A 93 14.51 29.15 -20.97
N SER A 94 13.77 28.88 -22.03
CA SER A 94 13.46 29.87 -23.06
C SER A 94 12.21 30.65 -22.65
N GLY A 95 12.44 31.85 -22.14
CA GLY A 95 11.64 33.04 -22.39
C GLY A 95 10.14 32.97 -22.14
N ALA A 96 9.73 33.28 -20.90
CA ALA A 96 8.80 34.37 -20.58
C ALA A 96 8.36 34.23 -19.11
N ARG A 97 8.99 34.99 -18.21
CA ARG A 97 8.41 35.21 -16.88
C ARG A 97 7.16 36.10 -17.05
N PRO A 98 5.97 35.69 -16.60
CA PRO A 98 4.92 36.67 -16.36
C PRO A 98 5.44 37.65 -15.28
N PRO A 99 5.24 38.97 -15.42
CA PRO A 99 5.66 39.94 -14.43
C PRO A 99 4.94 39.65 -13.11
N ASN A 100 5.75 39.40 -12.08
CA ASN A 100 5.35 39.30 -10.70
C ASN A 100 5.03 40.71 -10.18
N THR A 101 3.85 41.25 -10.51
CA THR A 101 3.29 42.40 -9.81
C THR A 101 2.80 41.92 -8.46
N GLY A 102 3.61 42.18 -7.44
CA GLY A 102 3.32 41.87 -6.05
C GLY A 102 2.08 42.59 -5.50
N PRO A 103 1.72 42.29 -4.25
CA PRO A 103 0.55 42.85 -3.61
C PRO A 103 0.80 44.33 -3.27
N SER A 104 0.07 45.23 -3.92
CA SER A 104 0.01 46.62 -3.46
C SER A 104 -0.76 46.69 -2.15
N SER A 105 0.03 46.89 -1.11
CA SER A 105 -0.27 47.34 0.23
C SER A 105 -1.50 48.25 0.39
N LEU A 106 -2.17 48.02 1.52
CA LEU A 106 -2.83 49.02 2.37
C LEU A 106 -3.99 49.81 1.76
N GLY A 107 -5.21 49.29 1.97
CA GLY A 107 -6.34 50.15 2.30
C GLY A 107 -6.09 50.80 3.66
N ARG A 108 -5.85 52.11 3.67
CA ARG A 108 -5.62 52.90 4.88
C ARG A 108 -6.33 54.25 4.78
N ASP A 109 -7.61 54.20 4.49
CA ASP A 109 -8.59 55.27 4.69
C ASP A 109 -9.85 54.54 5.18
N SER A 110 -10.50 54.83 6.30
CA SER A 110 -10.48 56.02 7.12
C SER A 110 -10.76 55.66 8.57
N LEU A 111 -10.08 56.42 9.43
CA LEU A 111 -10.39 56.70 10.82
C LEU A 111 -11.89 56.50 11.15
N ALA A 112 -12.19 55.62 12.11
CA ALA A 112 -13.40 55.74 12.88
C ALA A 112 -13.22 56.91 13.85
N PRO A 113 -14.03 57.98 13.78
CA PRO A 113 -14.29 58.79 14.94
C PRO A 113 -15.40 58.13 15.76
N ARG A 114 -15.11 58.06 17.06
CA ARG A 114 -15.85 57.43 18.14
C ARG A 114 -17.17 58.15 18.48
N ASP A 115 -18.04 57.36 19.11
CA ASP A 115 -19.26 57.62 19.91
C ASP A 115 -19.62 59.04 20.39
N ASP A 116 -20.94 59.32 20.44
CA ASP A 116 -21.79 59.63 21.63
C ASP A 116 -23.22 59.99 21.10
N ILE A 117 -24.34 59.38 21.50
CA ILE A 117 -25.11 59.51 22.77
C ILE A 117 -25.36 60.96 23.18
#